data_AF-A0A6A4Z5B5-F1
#
_entry.id   AF-A0A6A4Z5B5-F1
#
_cell.length_a   1.000
_cell.length_b   1.000
_cell.length_c   1.000
_cell.angle_alpha   90.00
_cell.angle_beta   90.00
_cell.angle_gamma   90.00
#
_symmetry.space_group_name_H-M   'P 1'
#
loop_
_entity.id
_entity.type
_entity.pdbx_description
1 polymer ?
#
loop_
_entity_poly.entity_id
_entity_poly.type
_entity_poly.pdbx_seq_one_letter_code
_entity_poly.pdbx_strand_id
1 'polypeptide(L)'
;MQSDTQVLLPPRTRQQAPNYATVLLVCVGIFIVIIIQSLLDGNYFSAHVSPNAPNYFMSPRPNTSNCSLHWFDQRLDHFTTLNTTYKQRYFVYDKFWARQANGHKKDGPIFFYCGNEGDVTLYVNNTGLMWENAEAFGALVIFAEHRYFGESMPFGDKYMDHLQYLTHEQALADYAFLLRSFQQDHNVQVPV
;
A
#
# COMPACT_ATOMS: atom_id res chain seq x y z
N MET A 1 5.66 44.28 42.57
CA MET A 1 5.52 43.01 43.31
C MET A 1 4.12 42.46 43.00
N GLN A 2 3.97 41.80 41.86
CA GLN A 2 2.73 41.13 41.44
C GLN A 2 2.82 39.68 41.91
N SER A 3 1.83 39.25 42.69
CA SER A 3 1.72 37.92 43.27
C SER A 3 0.90 37.04 42.33
N ASP A 4 1.57 36.15 41.59
CA ASP A 4 0.94 35.10 40.79
C ASP A 4 0.18 34.14 41.68
N THR A 5 -1.14 34.06 41.47
CA THR A 5 -1.99 33.05 42.14
C THR A 5 -2.05 31.83 41.21
N GLN A 6 -1.23 30.82 41.49
CA GLN A 6 -1.26 29.53 40.79
C GLN A 6 -2.50 28.74 41.24
N VAL A 7 -3.38 28.39 40.29
CA VAL A 7 -4.54 27.53 40.52
C VAL A 7 -4.04 26.10 40.73
N LEU A 8 -4.11 25.60 41.97
CA LEU A 8 -3.79 24.21 42.31
C LEU A 8 -4.81 23.26 41.65
N LEU A 9 -4.33 22.44 40.72
CA LEU A 9 -5.12 21.33 40.17
C LEU A 9 -5.38 20.27 41.26
N PRO A 10 -6.58 19.64 41.28
CA PRO A 10 -6.91 18.63 42.27
C PRO A 10 -6.00 17.40 42.14
N PRO A 11 -5.76 16.65 43.24
CA PRO A 11 -4.90 15.47 43.23
C PRO A 11 -5.46 14.39 42.30
N ARG A 12 -4.60 13.83 41.45
CA ARG A 12 -4.94 12.72 40.55
C ARG A 12 -5.40 11.53 41.38
N THR A 13 -6.66 11.13 41.20
CA THR A 13 -7.20 9.89 41.74
C THR A 13 -6.43 8.72 41.16
N ARG A 14 -5.86 7.87 42.03
CA ARG A 14 -5.14 6.67 41.63
C ARG A 14 -6.12 5.76 40.88
N GLN A 15 -5.94 5.59 39.57
CA GLN A 15 -6.72 4.63 38.80
C GLN A 15 -6.51 3.24 39.42
N GLN A 16 -7.60 2.66 39.92
CA GLN A 16 -7.61 1.30 40.44
C GLN A 16 -7.28 0.36 39.29
N ALA A 17 -6.24 -0.46 39.45
CA ALA A 17 -5.91 -1.50 38.48
C ALA A 17 -7.13 -2.42 38.30
N PRO A 18 -7.49 -2.80 37.06
CA PRO A 18 -8.66 -3.61 36.81
C PRO A 18 -8.53 -4.96 37.53
N ASN A 19 -9.60 -5.38 38.22
CA ASN A 19 -9.60 -6.64 38.94
C ASN A 19 -9.43 -7.79 37.92
N TYR A 20 -8.47 -8.68 38.18
CA TYR A 20 -8.20 -9.85 37.34
C TYR A 20 -9.47 -10.67 37.05
N ALA A 21 -10.40 -10.76 38.00
CA ALA A 21 -11.68 -11.44 37.79
C ALA A 21 -12.55 -10.76 36.73
N THR A 22 -12.58 -9.42 36.70
CA THR A 22 -13.32 -8.67 35.66
C THR A 22 -12.66 -8.77 34.30
N VAL A 23 -11.32 -8.76 34.22
CA VAL A 23 -10.60 -8.96 32.95
C VAL A 23 -10.88 -10.36 32.39
N LEU A 24 -10.84 -11.38 33.27
CA LEU A 24 -11.09 -12.77 32.86
C LEU A 24 -12.53 -12.95 32.34
N LEU A 25 -13.52 -12.36 33.03
CA LEU A 25 -14.92 -12.43 32.61
C LEU A 25 -15.17 -11.75 31.26
N VAL A 26 -14.53 -10.61 31.00
CA VAL A 26 -14.62 -9.92 29.70
C VAL A 26 -13.98 -10.78 28.60
N CYS A 27 -12.81 -11.35 28.85
CA CYS A 27 -12.13 -12.23 27.88
C CYS A 27 -12.95 -13.49 27.56
N VAL A 28 -13.54 -14.13 28.58
CA VAL A 28 -14.41 -15.30 28.40
C VAL A 28 -15.67 -14.92 27.63
N GLY A 29 -16.28 -13.76 27.93
CA GLY A 29 -17.43 -13.25 27.20
C GLY A 29 -17.13 -13.03 25.71
N ILE A 30 -15.99 -12.42 25.38
CA ILE A 30 -15.56 -12.23 23.99
C ILE A 30 -15.35 -13.59 23.30
N PHE A 31 -14.72 -14.55 23.98
CA PHE A 31 -14.50 -15.89 23.43
C PHE A 31 -15.82 -16.62 23.13
N ILE A 32 -16.81 -16.51 24.02
CA ILE A 32 -18.13 -17.10 23.82
C ILE A 32 -18.85 -16.44 22.64
N VAL A 33 -18.77 -15.13 22.49
CA VAL A 33 -19.35 -14.41 21.34
C VAL A 33 -18.71 -14.86 20.03
N ILE A 34 -17.39 -15.03 19.99
CA ILE A 34 -16.67 -15.52 18.79
C ILE A 34 -17.09 -16.96 18.45
N ILE A 35 -17.22 -17.84 19.44
CA ILE A 35 -17.66 -19.22 19.24
C ILE A 35 -19.11 -19.28 18.76
N ILE A 36 -20.01 -18.49 19.36
CA ILE A 36 -21.41 -18.40 18.93
C ILE A 36 -21.48 -17.86 17.51
N GLN A 37 -20.72 -16.81 17.19
CA GLN A 37 -20.67 -16.26 15.83
C GLN A 37 -20.17 -17.31 14.82
N SER A 38 -19.11 -18.06 15.17
CA SER A 38 -18.56 -19.13 14.33
C SER A 38 -19.53 -20.31 14.15
N LEU A 39 -20.33 -20.63 15.17
CA LEU A 39 -21.36 -21.67 15.12
C LEU A 39 -22.61 -21.21 14.34
N LEU A 40 -22.97 -19.93 14.42
CA LEU A 40 -24.03 -19.34 13.61
C LEU A 40 -23.60 -19.25 12.14
N ASP A 41 -22.37 -18.80 11.87
CA ASP A 41 -21.80 -18.64 10.53
C ASP A 41 -21.48 -19.97 9.83
N GLY A 42 -21.38 -21.07 10.60
CA GLY A 42 -21.17 -22.43 10.08
C GLY A 42 -22.22 -22.90 9.06
N ASN A 43 -23.34 -22.20 8.91
CA ASN A 43 -24.39 -22.46 7.91
C ASN A 43 -24.71 -21.28 6.98
N TYR A 44 -24.03 -20.12 7.07
CA TYR A 44 -24.37 -18.92 6.28
C TYR A 44 -23.42 -18.58 5.14
N PHE A 45 -22.31 -19.29 4.97
CA PHE A 45 -21.45 -19.11 3.80
C PHE A 45 -21.43 -20.36 2.90
N SER A 46 -22.59 -20.67 2.33
CA SER A 46 -22.59 -21.36 1.03
C SER A 46 -22.50 -20.27 -0.03
N ALA A 47 -21.29 -19.88 -0.40
CA ALA A 47 -21.09 -19.19 -1.66
C ALA A 47 -21.69 -20.09 -2.73
N HIS A 48 -22.78 -19.65 -3.36
CA HIS A 48 -23.41 -20.37 -4.46
C HIS A 48 -22.47 -20.27 -5.67
N VAL A 49 -21.41 -21.05 -5.65
CA VAL A 49 -20.49 -21.20 -6.79
C VAL A 49 -21.26 -21.98 -7.84
N SER A 50 -21.61 -21.30 -8.93
CA SER A 50 -22.20 -21.96 -10.09
C SER A 50 -21.27 -23.11 -10.53
N PRO A 51 -21.76 -24.35 -10.69
CA PRO A 51 -20.94 -25.47 -11.13
C PRO A 51 -20.41 -25.29 -12.57
N ASN A 52 -20.88 -24.26 -13.27
CA ASN A 52 -20.42 -23.86 -14.61
C ASN A 52 -19.76 -22.46 -14.62
N ALA A 53 -19.41 -21.89 -13.47
CA ALA A 53 -18.55 -20.71 -13.46
C ALA A 53 -17.19 -21.11 -14.07
N PRO A 54 -16.71 -20.43 -15.13
CA PRO A 54 -15.33 -20.58 -15.56
C PRO A 54 -14.43 -20.34 -14.34
N ASN A 55 -13.32 -21.07 -14.22
CA ASN A 55 -12.34 -20.89 -13.15
C ASN A 55 -11.75 -19.46 -13.19
N TYR A 56 -12.47 -18.47 -12.65
CA TYR A 56 -12.05 -17.07 -12.58
C TYR A 56 -11.22 -16.77 -11.33
N PHE A 57 -11.03 -17.76 -10.44
CA PHE A 57 -10.03 -17.68 -9.37
C PHE A 57 -8.64 -17.98 -9.96
N MET A 58 -8.14 -17.01 -10.73
CA MET A 58 -6.90 -17.04 -11.54
C MET A 58 -5.75 -17.79 -10.84
N SER A 59 -5.43 -18.96 -11.38
CA SER A 59 -4.24 -19.74 -11.05
C SER A 59 -3.21 -19.60 -12.18
N PRO A 60 -1.95 -19.23 -11.90
CA PRO A 60 -1.51 -18.35 -10.81
C PRO A 60 -1.55 -16.87 -11.23
N ARG A 61 -1.98 -15.99 -10.31
CA ARG A 61 -1.86 -14.53 -10.47
C ARG A 61 -0.40 -14.14 -10.72
N PRO A 62 -0.12 -13.10 -11.53
CA PRO A 62 1.22 -12.56 -11.63
C PRO A 62 1.76 -12.21 -10.24
N ASN A 63 3.04 -12.52 -10.04
CA ASN A 63 3.79 -12.17 -8.84
C ASN A 63 5.06 -11.41 -9.24
N THR A 64 5.91 -11.14 -8.26
CA THR A 64 7.18 -10.42 -8.47
C THR A 64 8.02 -11.02 -9.59
N SER A 65 8.10 -12.35 -9.72
CA SER A 65 8.89 -13.02 -10.77
C SER A 65 8.34 -12.81 -12.19
N ASN A 66 7.07 -12.43 -12.32
CA ASN A 66 6.44 -12.14 -13.60
C ASN A 66 6.58 -10.67 -14.01
N CYS A 67 6.94 -9.80 -13.07
CA CYS A 67 7.10 -8.38 -13.29
C CYS A 67 8.52 -8.05 -13.73
N SER A 68 8.66 -6.98 -14.50
CA SER A 68 9.96 -6.38 -14.77
C SER A 68 10.33 -5.41 -13.64
N LEU A 69 11.54 -5.54 -13.10
CA LEU A 69 12.10 -4.68 -12.08
C LEU A 69 12.76 -3.46 -12.73
N HIS A 70 12.47 -2.27 -12.22
CA HIS A 70 13.02 -1.01 -12.71
C HIS A 70 13.47 -0.10 -11.56
N TRP A 71 14.29 0.87 -11.91
CA TRP A 71 14.82 1.88 -11.01
C TRP A 71 14.67 3.26 -11.63
N PHE A 72 14.11 4.19 -10.85
CA PHE A 72 13.88 5.56 -11.26
C PHE A 72 14.79 6.51 -10.47
N ASP A 73 15.40 7.47 -11.14
CA ASP A 73 16.16 8.56 -10.50
C ASP A 73 15.19 9.56 -9.89
N GLN A 74 14.87 9.35 -8.62
CA GLN A 74 13.90 10.12 -7.87
C GLN A 74 14.57 11.30 -7.17
N ARG A 75 13.87 12.44 -7.07
CA ARG A 75 14.36 13.58 -6.29
C ARG A 75 14.35 13.22 -4.80
N LEU A 76 15.46 13.51 -4.12
CA LEU A 76 15.53 13.36 -2.68
C LEU A 76 14.51 14.24 -1.97
N ASP A 77 14.41 15.49 -2.44
CA ASP A 77 13.53 16.51 -1.88
C ASP A 77 12.80 17.26 -3.00
N HIS A 78 11.48 17.10 -3.06
CA HIS A 78 10.62 17.72 -4.06
C HIS A 78 10.32 19.18 -3.77
N PHE A 79 10.41 19.61 -2.50
CA PHE A 79 9.91 20.89 -2.02
C PHE A 79 11.00 21.93 -1.83
N THR A 80 12.23 21.61 -2.25
CA THR A 80 13.35 22.55 -2.33
C THR A 80 13.92 22.58 -3.74
N THR A 81 14.91 23.45 -3.95
CA THR A 81 15.66 23.55 -5.21
C THR A 81 16.82 22.56 -5.29
N LEU A 82 16.95 21.66 -4.30
CA LEU A 82 18.00 20.64 -4.31
C LEU A 82 17.77 19.67 -5.48
N ASN A 83 18.86 19.33 -6.17
CA ASN A 83 18.86 18.42 -7.32
C ASN A 83 19.53 17.06 -7.00
N THR A 84 19.60 16.71 -5.72
CA THR A 84 20.09 15.40 -5.28
C THR A 84 19.03 14.36 -5.57
N THR A 85 19.45 13.20 -6.07
CA THR A 85 18.57 12.08 -6.39
C THR A 85 18.95 10.82 -5.63
N TYR A 86 18.01 9.87 -5.61
CA TYR A 86 18.24 8.50 -5.17
C TYR A 86 17.49 7.54 -6.11
N LYS A 87 17.78 6.24 -6.02
CA LYS A 87 17.10 5.22 -6.82
C LYS A 87 15.83 4.74 -6.12
N GLN A 88 14.67 5.01 -6.72
CA GLN A 88 13.39 4.44 -6.32
C GLN A 88 13.09 3.19 -7.14
N ARG A 89 12.79 2.09 -6.45
CA ARG A 89 12.44 0.81 -7.07
C ARG A 89 10.97 0.80 -7.50
N TYR A 90 10.68 0.21 -8.65
CA TYR A 90 9.30 -0.09 -9.05
C TYR A 90 9.22 -1.32 -9.94
N PHE A 91 8.05 -1.96 -9.96
CA PHE A 91 7.76 -3.12 -10.79
C PHE A 91 6.71 -2.80 -11.84
N VAL A 92 6.88 -3.35 -13.04
CA VAL A 92 5.95 -3.17 -14.17
C VAL A 92 5.51 -4.51 -14.70
N TYR A 93 4.21 -4.65 -14.93
CA TYR A 93 3.60 -5.77 -15.65
C TYR A 93 2.71 -5.25 -16.76
N ASP A 94 3.11 -5.52 -18.00
CA ASP A 94 2.51 -4.97 -19.22
C ASP A 94 1.78 -6.00 -20.07
N LYS A 95 1.80 -7.29 -19.70
CA LYS A 95 1.22 -8.36 -20.52
C LYS A 95 -0.30 -8.26 -20.67
N PHE A 96 -0.99 -7.59 -19.75
CA PHE A 96 -2.41 -7.30 -19.84
C PHE A 96 -2.71 -5.99 -20.57
N TRP A 97 -1.70 -5.18 -20.86
CA TRP A 97 -1.93 -3.82 -21.28
C TRP A 97 -2.43 -3.76 -22.73
N ALA A 98 -3.66 -3.29 -22.89
CA ALA A 98 -4.34 -3.13 -24.16
C ALA A 98 -3.76 -1.90 -24.90
N ARG A 99 -2.67 -2.08 -25.66
CA ARG A 99 -2.01 -0.99 -26.39
C ARG A 99 -2.54 -0.77 -27.79
N GLN A 100 -2.55 0.47 -28.24
CA GLN A 100 -2.84 0.80 -29.66
C GLN A 100 -1.87 0.12 -30.62
N ALA A 101 -0.59 0.08 -30.25
CA ALA A 101 0.45 -0.61 -31.02
C ALA A 101 0.16 -2.11 -31.23
N ASN A 102 -0.70 -2.71 -30.38
CA ASN A 102 -1.08 -4.12 -30.43
C ASN A 102 -2.48 -4.32 -31.03
N GLY A 103 -3.04 -3.32 -31.71
CA GLY A 103 -4.33 -3.41 -32.40
C GLY A 103 -5.55 -2.95 -31.59
N HIS A 104 -5.35 -2.39 -30.39
CA HIS A 104 -6.46 -1.80 -29.62
C HIS A 104 -6.80 -0.38 -30.12
N LYS A 105 -8.04 0.06 -29.89
CA LYS A 105 -8.49 1.40 -30.32
C LYS A 105 -7.82 2.53 -29.54
N LYS A 106 -7.48 2.29 -28.28
CA LYS A 106 -6.82 3.21 -27.35
C LYS A 106 -5.94 2.42 -26.40
N ASP A 107 -4.95 3.06 -25.80
CA ASP A 107 -4.18 2.47 -24.72
C ASP A 107 -5.07 2.27 -23.49
N GLY A 108 -4.91 1.14 -22.81
CA GLY A 108 -5.55 0.85 -21.53
C GLY A 108 -5.01 1.71 -20.39
N PRO A 109 -5.74 1.80 -19.26
CA PRO A 109 -5.34 2.63 -18.13
C PRO A 109 -4.07 2.10 -17.44
N ILE A 110 -3.50 2.91 -16.55
CA ILE A 110 -2.45 2.47 -15.64
C ILE A 110 -3.09 2.19 -14.28
N PHE A 111 -2.93 0.97 -13.77
CA PHE A 111 -3.20 0.67 -12.37
C PHE A 111 -1.90 0.88 -11.59
N PHE A 112 -1.86 1.95 -10.81
CA PHE A 112 -0.69 2.37 -10.06
C PHE A 112 -0.86 2.11 -8.56
N TYR A 113 -0.08 1.18 -8.01
CA TYR A 113 -0.03 0.92 -6.58
C TYR A 113 1.02 1.80 -5.91
N CYS A 114 0.56 2.68 -5.03
CA CYS A 114 1.41 3.44 -4.12
C CYS A 114 1.88 2.49 -3.00
N GLY A 115 3.14 2.05 -3.05
CA GLY A 115 3.74 1.24 -1.99
C GLY A 115 3.60 1.91 -0.62
N ASN A 116 3.62 1.11 0.44
CA ASN A 116 3.50 1.60 1.81
C ASN A 116 4.70 1.12 2.65
N GLU A 117 4.51 0.84 3.94
CA GLU A 117 5.57 0.68 4.93
C GLU A 117 6.28 -0.69 4.87
N GLY A 118 6.77 -1.08 3.70
CA GLY A 118 7.41 -2.38 3.49
C GLY A 118 8.04 -2.54 2.13
N ASP A 119 8.76 -3.65 1.96
CA ASP A 119 9.32 -4.05 0.67
C ASP A 119 8.19 -4.24 -0.34
N VAL A 120 8.29 -3.58 -1.49
CA VAL A 120 7.21 -3.56 -2.49
C VAL A 120 6.86 -4.94 -3.02
N THR A 121 7.79 -5.90 -3.00
CA THR A 121 7.53 -7.29 -3.43
C THR A 121 6.44 -7.96 -2.58
N LEU A 122 6.29 -7.56 -1.31
CA LEU A 122 5.18 -7.99 -0.47
C LEU A 122 3.84 -7.60 -1.11
N TYR A 123 3.71 -6.38 -1.61
CA TYR A 123 2.46 -5.88 -2.16
C TYR A 123 2.19 -6.39 -3.57
N VAL A 124 3.24 -6.55 -4.39
CA VAL A 124 3.14 -7.22 -5.70
C VAL A 124 2.54 -8.63 -5.52
N ASN A 125 2.99 -9.37 -4.50
CA ASN A 125 2.55 -10.75 -4.29
C ASN A 125 1.19 -10.88 -3.60
N ASN A 126 0.71 -9.85 -2.88
CA ASN A 126 -0.48 -9.96 -2.03
C ASN A 126 -1.64 -9.02 -2.39
N THR A 127 -1.47 -8.10 -3.34
CA THR A 127 -2.55 -7.18 -3.76
C THR A 127 -3.42 -7.80 -4.87
N GLY A 128 -4.20 -8.83 -4.51
CA GLY A 128 -5.00 -9.63 -5.45
C GLY A 128 -5.91 -8.82 -6.37
N LEU A 129 -6.59 -7.81 -5.83
CA LEU A 129 -7.56 -6.99 -6.57
C LEU A 129 -6.94 -6.25 -7.77
N MET A 130 -5.66 -5.86 -7.69
CA MET A 130 -4.95 -5.23 -8.81
C MET A 130 -4.85 -6.20 -9.98
N TRP A 131 -4.49 -7.45 -9.70
CA TRP A 131 -4.33 -8.50 -10.71
C TRP A 131 -5.65 -8.96 -11.32
N GLU A 132 -6.66 -9.14 -10.48
CA GLU A 132 -7.99 -9.64 -10.88
C GLU A 132 -8.70 -8.70 -11.85
N ASN A 133 -8.48 -7.38 -11.71
CA ASN A 133 -9.11 -6.39 -12.56
C ASN A 133 -8.22 -5.97 -13.73
N ALA A 134 -6.89 -6.00 -13.60
CA ALA A 134 -6.00 -5.48 -14.64
C ALA A 134 -6.23 -6.11 -16.02
N GLU A 135 -6.46 -7.42 -16.11
CA GLU A 135 -6.74 -8.09 -17.38
C GLU A 135 -8.06 -7.60 -18.01
N ALA A 136 -9.13 -7.53 -17.22
CA ALA A 136 -10.44 -7.10 -17.69
C ALA A 136 -10.46 -5.64 -18.18
N PHE A 137 -9.65 -4.78 -17.56
CA PHE A 137 -9.49 -3.38 -17.93
C PHE A 137 -8.42 -3.17 -19.02
N GLY A 138 -7.68 -4.21 -19.39
CA GLY A 138 -6.53 -4.12 -20.28
C GLY A 138 -5.46 -3.16 -19.73
N ALA A 139 -5.24 -3.16 -18.42
CA ALA A 139 -4.43 -2.18 -17.72
C ALA A 139 -2.92 -2.52 -17.74
N LEU A 140 -2.10 -1.48 -17.77
CA LEU A 140 -0.70 -1.56 -17.35
C LEU A 140 -0.66 -1.56 -15.82
N VAL A 141 0.10 -2.46 -15.20
CA VAL A 141 0.22 -2.51 -13.74
C VAL A 141 1.59 -2.02 -13.32
N ILE A 142 1.62 -1.05 -12.39
CA ILE A 142 2.84 -0.50 -11.80
C ILE A 142 2.74 -0.58 -10.28
N PHE A 143 3.75 -1.14 -9.63
CA PHE A 143 3.93 -1.08 -8.18
C PHE A 143 5.17 -0.25 -7.86
N ALA A 144 4.99 0.93 -7.28
CA ALA A 144 6.09 1.81 -6.90
C ALA A 144 6.44 1.64 -5.43
N GLU A 145 7.71 1.40 -5.12
CA GLU A 145 8.16 1.28 -3.74
C GLU A 145 8.16 2.64 -3.03
N HIS A 146 7.76 2.63 -1.76
CA HIS A 146 7.79 3.82 -0.92
C HIS A 146 9.22 4.18 -0.54
N ARG A 147 9.55 5.47 -0.53
CA ARG A 147 10.85 5.96 -0.01
C ARG A 147 11.09 5.43 1.41
N TYR A 148 12.33 5.07 1.73
CA TYR A 148 12.76 4.50 3.02
C TYR A 148 12.26 3.08 3.34
N PHE A 149 11.68 2.37 2.37
CA PHE A 149 11.30 0.98 2.53
C PHE A 149 11.90 0.10 1.42
N GLY A 150 12.03 -1.19 1.71
CA GLY A 150 12.63 -2.17 0.81
C GLY A 150 14.04 -1.76 0.40
N GLU A 151 14.26 -1.58 -0.89
CA GLU A 151 15.56 -1.18 -1.45
C GLU A 151 15.59 0.30 -1.87
N SER A 152 14.48 1.03 -1.71
CA SER A 152 14.36 2.45 -2.04
C SER A 152 14.84 3.33 -0.90
N MET A 153 16.13 3.23 -0.59
CA MET A 153 16.76 3.83 0.60
C MET A 153 17.67 5.02 0.23
N PRO A 154 17.23 6.29 0.35
CA PRO A 154 18.02 7.43 -0.11
C PRO A 154 19.38 7.58 0.59
N PHE A 155 19.49 7.08 1.82
CA PHE A 155 20.70 7.16 2.65
C PHE A 155 21.22 5.80 3.12
N GLY A 156 20.70 4.69 2.56
CA GLY A 156 21.05 3.33 2.98
C GLY A 156 20.94 3.15 4.50
N ASP A 157 21.98 2.56 5.11
CA ASP A 157 22.03 2.26 6.55
C ASP A 157 21.97 3.49 7.46
N LYS A 158 22.31 4.68 6.95
CA LYS A 158 22.30 5.93 7.72
C LYS A 158 20.95 6.63 7.74
N TYR A 159 19.88 5.97 7.26
CA TYR A 159 18.57 6.58 7.11
C TYR A 159 17.99 7.19 8.39
N MET A 160 18.33 6.65 9.57
CA MET A 160 17.87 7.17 10.86
C MET A 160 18.32 8.62 11.12
N ASP A 161 19.47 9.02 10.60
CA ASP A 161 19.98 10.39 10.71
C ASP A 161 19.31 11.35 9.69
N HIS A 162 18.50 10.81 8.79
CA HIS A 162 17.96 11.49 7.62
C HIS A 162 16.44 11.33 7.46
N LEU A 163 15.70 11.06 8.55
CA LEU A 163 14.25 10.85 8.50
C LEU A 163 13.43 12.09 8.11
N GLN A 164 14.04 13.27 8.04
CA GLN A 164 13.34 14.49 7.61
C GLN A 164 12.75 14.41 6.18
N TYR A 165 13.25 13.51 5.33
CA TYR A 165 12.68 13.29 3.99
C TYR A 165 11.67 12.13 3.94
N LEU A 166 11.39 11.47 5.06
CA LEU A 166 10.33 10.47 5.18
C LEU A 166 9.02 11.15 5.59
N THR A 167 8.34 11.71 4.61
CA THR A 167 7.02 12.35 4.77
C THR A 167 6.06 11.87 3.69
N HIS A 168 4.76 11.92 3.98
CA HIS A 168 3.74 11.52 3.02
C HIS A 168 3.73 12.46 1.80
N GLU A 169 3.98 13.75 2.01
CA GLU A 169 4.08 14.74 0.95
C GLU A 169 5.19 14.39 -0.04
N GLN A 170 6.36 14.00 0.47
CA GLN A 170 7.47 13.60 -0.38
C GLN A 170 7.20 12.28 -1.11
N ALA A 171 6.59 11.30 -0.45
CA ALA A 171 6.22 10.03 -1.07
C ALA A 171 5.15 10.21 -2.17
N LEU A 172 4.13 11.03 -1.93
CA LEU A 172 3.13 11.35 -2.95
C LEU A 172 3.75 12.10 -4.14
N ALA A 173 4.69 13.00 -3.88
CA ALA A 173 5.44 13.68 -4.93
C ALA A 173 6.32 12.70 -5.73
N ASP A 174 6.89 11.67 -5.09
CA ASP A 174 7.62 10.61 -5.78
C ASP A 174 6.74 9.89 -6.80
N TYR A 175 5.57 9.43 -6.36
CA TYR A 175 4.63 8.71 -7.20
C TYR A 175 4.15 9.57 -8.37
N ALA A 176 3.80 10.82 -8.10
CA ALA A 176 3.38 11.75 -9.14
C ALA A 176 4.49 12.03 -10.16
N PHE A 177 5.75 12.17 -9.70
CA PHE A 177 6.88 12.40 -10.58
C PHE A 177 7.21 11.17 -11.42
N LEU A 178 7.31 9.99 -10.78
CA LEU A 178 7.53 8.71 -11.47
C LEU A 178 6.46 8.46 -12.54
N LEU A 179 5.19 8.60 -12.18
CA LEU A 179 4.07 8.38 -13.09
C LEU A 179 4.09 9.33 -14.29
N ARG A 180 4.34 10.62 -14.06
CA ARG A 180 4.45 11.60 -15.16
C ARG A 180 5.64 11.34 -16.05
N SER A 181 6.82 11.03 -15.49
CA SER A 181 8.00 10.68 -16.27
C SER A 181 7.75 9.42 -17.10
N PHE A 182 7.16 8.38 -16.52
CA PHE A 182 6.79 7.17 -17.24
C PHE A 182 5.85 7.46 -18.42
N GLN A 183 4.79 8.25 -18.18
CA GLN A 183 3.85 8.64 -19.24
C GLN A 183 4.54 9.43 -20.36
N GLN A 184 5.48 10.32 -20.03
CA GLN A 184 6.24 11.10 -21.02
C GLN A 184 7.19 10.20 -21.82
N ASP A 185 8.01 9.40 -21.14
CA ASP A 185 9.05 8.57 -21.77
C ASP A 185 8.47 7.49 -22.68
N HIS A 186 7.27 6.99 -22.36
CA HIS A 186 6.57 5.99 -23.14
C HIS A 186 5.52 6.56 -24.11
N ASN A 187 5.36 7.89 -24.16
CA ASN A 187 4.33 8.59 -24.93
C ASN A 187 2.91 8.05 -24.67
N VAL A 188 2.57 7.89 -23.39
CA VAL A 188 1.30 7.34 -22.91
C VAL A 188 0.47 8.46 -22.28
N GLN A 189 -0.77 8.62 -22.71
CA GLN A 189 -1.71 9.63 -22.18
C GLN A 189 -3.04 8.96 -21.82
N VAL A 190 -3.07 8.28 -20.68
CA VAL A 190 -4.22 7.47 -20.23
C VAL A 190 -4.60 7.79 -18.78
N PRO A 191 -5.84 7.49 -18.37
CA PRO A 191 -6.23 7.57 -16.96
C PRO A 191 -5.39 6.65 -16.07
N VAL A 192 -5.25 7.08 -14.81
CA VAL A 192 -4.56 6.38 -13.72
C VAL A 192 -5.55 6.22 -12.58
#